data_AF-A0A2P8R3H3-F1
#
_entry.id   AF-A0A2P8R3H3-F1
#
_cell.length_a   1.000
_cell.length_b   1.000
_cell.length_c   1.000
_cell.angle_alpha   90.00
_cell.angle_beta   90.00
_cell.angle_gamma   90.00
#
_symmetry.space_group_name_H-M   'P 1'
#
loop_
_entity.id
_entity.type
_entity.pdbx_description
1 polymer ?
#
loop_
_entity_poly.entity_id
_entity_poly.type
_entity_poly.pdbx_seq_one_letter_code
_entity_poly.pdbx_strand_id
1 'polypeptide(L)'
;MPGKKSRGVCKGCHKDRYERNLCVIYRNDGWNYNIEIAKQGYAVAYKKGKYTKDKALAHQVNKAQGIAANSKFGLWKDHYSLMKYMANN
;
A
#
# COMPACT_ATOMS: atom_id res chain seq x y z
N MET A 1 -9.46 0.13 -25.04
CA MET A 1 -8.52 -0.87 -24.49
C MET A 1 -9.28 -1.75 -23.50
N PRO A 2 -9.37 -3.07 -23.70
CA PRO A 2 -10.10 -3.92 -22.75
C PRO A 2 -9.38 -3.93 -21.39
N GLY A 3 -10.12 -3.63 -20.32
CA GLY A 3 -9.59 -3.60 -18.96
C GLY A 3 -9.04 -4.96 -18.55
N LYS A 4 -7.81 -5.00 -18.00
CA LYS A 4 -7.24 -6.23 -17.45
C LYS A 4 -8.04 -6.66 -16.22
N LYS A 5 -8.56 -7.90 -16.22
CA LYS A 5 -9.27 -8.48 -15.06
C LYS A 5 -8.32 -8.54 -13.85
N SER A 6 -8.77 -8.01 -12.71
CA SER A 6 -8.09 -8.09 -11.42
C SER A 6 -8.88 -8.98 -10.46
N ARG A 7 -8.19 -9.55 -9.48
CA ARG A 7 -8.78 -10.34 -8.39
C ARG A 7 -8.52 -9.63 -7.08
N GLY A 8 -9.56 -9.04 -6.50
CA GLY A 8 -9.52 -8.60 -5.11
C GLY A 8 -9.45 -9.83 -4.20
N VAL A 9 -8.40 -9.92 -3.37
CA VAL A 9 -8.33 -10.95 -2.33
C VAL A 9 -8.32 -10.24 -0.99
N CYS A 10 -9.41 -10.38 -0.24
CA CYS A 10 -9.47 -9.88 1.13
C CYS A 10 -8.79 -10.90 2.05
N LYS A 11 -7.45 -10.93 2.04
CA LYS A 11 -6.65 -11.73 2.98
C LYS A 11 -6.62 -11.00 4.33
N GLY A 12 -7.46 -11.46 5.26
CA GLY A 12 -7.57 -10.92 6.61
C GLY A 12 -8.46 -9.68 6.68
N CYS A 13 -9.77 -9.86 6.43
CA CYS A 13 -10.80 -8.83 6.53
C CYS A 13 -10.79 -8.18 7.92
N HIS A 14 -9.96 -7.16 8.09
CA HIS A 14 -10.08 -6.24 9.19
C HIS A 14 -11.00 -5.12 8.73
N LYS A 15 -12.15 -5.06 9.40
CA LYS A 15 -12.99 -3.88 9.34
C LYS A 15 -12.23 -2.72 9.97
N ASP A 16 -12.24 -1.58 9.31
CA ASP A 16 -11.78 -0.36 9.95
C ASP A 16 -12.81 0.13 10.99
N ARG A 17 -12.54 1.30 11.59
CA ARG A 17 -13.46 1.92 12.58
C ARG A 17 -14.84 2.31 12.00
N TYR A 18 -15.01 2.23 10.68
CA TYR A 18 -16.24 2.53 9.95
C TYR A 18 -16.86 1.28 9.33
N GLU A 19 -16.45 0.10 9.82
CA GLU A 19 -16.92 -1.20 9.36
C GLU A 19 -16.61 -1.54 7.89
N ARG A 20 -15.68 -0.83 7.26
CA ARG A 20 -15.30 -1.07 5.87
C ARG A 20 -14.32 -2.22 5.77
N ASN A 21 -14.55 -3.12 4.82
CA ASN A 21 -13.62 -4.22 4.55
C ASN A 21 -12.37 -3.69 3.86
N LEU A 22 -11.21 -3.94 4.48
CA LEU A 22 -9.92 -3.67 3.87
C LEU A 22 -9.45 -4.91 3.08
N CYS A 23 -9.03 -4.69 1.84
CA CYS A 23 -8.66 -5.77 0.93
C CYS A 23 -7.36 -5.46 0.20
N VAL A 24 -6.70 -6.53 -0.27
CA VAL A 24 -5.47 -6.44 -1.05
C VAL A 24 -5.80 -6.83 -2.48
N ILE A 25 -5.65 -5.88 -3.38
CA ILE A 25 -5.91 -6.09 -4.81
C ILE A 25 -4.72 -6.75 -5.48
N TYR A 26 -4.96 -7.91 -6.08
CA TYR A 26 -4.01 -8.61 -6.94
C TYR A 26 -4.50 -8.61 -8.39
N ARG A 27 -3.59 -8.59 -9.34
CA ARG A 27 -3.88 -8.94 -10.73
C ARG A 27 -3.86 -10.47 -10.85
N ASN A 28 -4.46 -11.00 -11.92
CA ASN A 28 -4.57 -12.45 -12.13
C ASN A 28 -3.22 -13.19 -12.23
N ASP A 29 -2.15 -12.48 -12.57
CA ASP A 29 -0.77 -13.00 -12.57
C ASP A 29 -0.06 -12.88 -11.22
N GLY A 30 -0.78 -12.55 -10.14
CA GLY A 30 -0.24 -12.42 -8.79
C GLY A 30 0.37 -11.05 -8.49
N TRP A 31 0.35 -10.11 -9.43
CA TRP A 31 0.86 -8.76 -9.20
C TRP A 31 0.06 -8.02 -8.12
N ASN A 32 0.71 -7.54 -7.06
CA ASN A 32 0.05 -6.82 -5.97
C ASN A 32 0.03 -5.30 -6.23
N TYR A 33 -1.15 -4.76 -6.51
CA TYR A 33 -1.32 -3.33 -6.81
C TYR A 33 -0.91 -2.43 -5.63
N ASN A 34 -1.13 -2.87 -4.39
CA ASN A 34 -0.87 -2.05 -3.19
C ASN A 34 0.62 -1.81 -2.98
N ILE A 35 1.44 -2.83 -3.29
CA ILE A 35 2.89 -2.71 -3.26
C ILE A 35 3.36 -1.74 -4.35
N GLU A 36 2.76 -1.84 -5.54
CA GLU A 36 3.18 -1.02 -6.68
C GLU A 36 2.84 0.46 -6.50
N ILE A 37 1.63 0.80 -6.04
CA ILE A 37 1.28 2.21 -5.78
C ILE A 37 2.14 2.82 -4.67
N ALA A 38 2.53 2.02 -3.66
CA ALA A 38 3.45 2.47 -2.62
C ALA A 38 4.86 2.68 -3.18
N LYS A 39 5.34 1.76 -4.03
CA LYS A 39 6.66 1.85 -4.69
C LYS A 39 6.76 3.04 -5.64
N GLN A 40 5.67 3.39 -6.32
CA GLN A 40 5.60 4.56 -7.20
C GLN A 40 5.38 5.88 -6.44
N GLY A 41 5.19 5.82 -5.11
CA GLY A 41 5.07 7.00 -4.26
C GLY A 41 3.70 7.68 -4.29
N TYR A 42 2.65 6.97 -4.70
CA TYR A 42 1.27 7.46 -4.68
C TYR A 42 0.54 7.21 -3.35
N ALA A 43 1.09 6.35 -2.50
CA ALA A 43 0.48 5.98 -1.22
C ALA A 43 1.53 5.73 -0.14
N VAL A 44 1.10 5.86 1.12
CA VAL A 44 1.86 5.46 2.30
C VAL A 44 1.24 4.22 2.94
N ALA A 45 2.08 3.39 3.55
CA ALA A 45 1.64 2.26 4.36
C ALA A 45 0.97 2.76 5.63
N TYR A 46 -0.12 2.10 6.05
CA TYR A 46 -0.66 2.29 7.39
C TYR A 46 0.37 1.88 8.45
N LYS A 47 0.29 2.52 9.63
CA LYS A 47 1.09 2.14 10.79
C LYS A 47 1.08 0.64 11.04
N LYS A 48 2.27 0.11 11.31
CA LYS A 48 2.53 -1.32 11.50
C LYS A 48 1.53 -1.95 12.46
N GLY A 49 0.88 -3.04 12.02
CA GLY A 49 -0.02 -3.85 12.83
C GLY A 49 -1.44 -3.29 13.03
N LYS A 50 -1.77 -2.11 12.48
CA LYS A 50 -3.08 -1.49 12.67
C LYS A 50 -4.21 -2.19 11.91
N TYR A 51 -3.96 -2.56 10.65
CA TYR A 51 -5.00 -3.05 9.74
C TYR A 51 -4.61 -4.30 8.93
N THR A 52 -3.36 -4.75 9.02
CA THR A 52 -2.91 -6.01 8.42
C THR A 52 -2.21 -6.86 9.48
N LYS A 53 -2.66 -8.12 9.62
CA LYS A 53 -1.99 -9.15 10.41
C LYS A 53 -0.95 -9.91 9.60
N ASP A 54 -0.97 -9.79 8.28
CA ASP A 54 0.03 -10.37 7.40
C ASP A 54 1.33 -9.55 7.49
N LYS A 55 2.25 -10.04 8.33
CA LYS A 55 3.56 -9.43 8.55
C LYS A 55 4.41 -9.40 7.28
N ALA A 56 4.27 -10.38 6.39
CA ALA A 56 5.03 -10.45 5.15
C ALA A 56 4.57 -9.37 4.18
N LEU A 57 3.25 -9.23 4.00
CA LEU A 57 2.68 -8.14 3.21
C LEU A 57 3.04 -6.77 3.78
N ALA A 58 2.91 -6.59 5.10
CA ALA A 58 3.26 -5.34 5.76
C ALA A 58 4.74 -4.97 5.51
N HIS A 59 5.64 -5.95 5.61
CA HIS A 59 7.05 -5.74 5.33
C HIS A 59 7.30 -5.34 3.88
N GLN A 60 6.66 -6.02 2.92
CA GLN A 60 6.82 -5.71 1.49
C GLN A 60 6.33 -4.30 1.13
N VAL A 61 5.18 -3.87 1.66
CA VAL A 61 4.65 -2.52 1.41
C VAL A 61 5.55 -1.45 2.05
N ASN A 62 6.05 -1.68 3.26
CA ASN A 62 6.98 -0.74 3.91
C ASN A 62 8.31 -0.63 3.14
N LYS A 63 8.84 -1.74 2.63
CA LYS A 63 10.03 -1.75 1.77
C LYS A 63 9.79 -0.95 0.49
N ALA A 64 8.64 -1.14 -0.16
CA ALA A 64 8.24 -0.38 -1.34
C ALA A 64 8.15 1.13 -1.07
N GLN A 65 7.52 1.53 0.04
CA GLN A 65 7.49 2.92 0.48
C GLN A 65 8.90 3.49 0.70
N GLY A 66 9.79 2.74 1.35
CA GLY A 66 11.18 3.17 1.58
C GLY A 66 11.93 3.45 0.28
N ILE A 67 11.71 2.62 -0.75
CA ILE A 67 12.23 2.86 -2.11
C ILE A 67 11.70 4.18 -2.65
N ALA A 68 10.37 4.41 -2.60
CA ALA A 68 9.76 5.63 -3.10
C ALA A 68 10.27 6.89 -2.40
N ALA A 69 10.43 6.83 -1.07
CA ALA A 69 10.93 7.95 -0.27
C ALA A 69 12.40 8.28 -0.59
N ASN A 70 13.25 7.26 -0.72
CA ASN A 70 14.67 7.43 -1.02
C ASN A 70 14.89 7.93 -2.46
N SER A 71 14.12 7.41 -3.41
CA SER A 71 14.21 7.79 -4.82
C SER A 71 13.37 9.02 -5.19
N LYS A 72 12.67 9.64 -4.23
CA LYS A 72 11.77 10.79 -4.43
C LYS A 72 10.76 10.54 -5.55
N PHE A 73 10.07 9.40 -5.52
CA PHE A 73 9.03 9.06 -6.49
C PHE A 73 7.65 9.59 -6.09
N GLY A 74 6.83 9.93 -7.08
CA GLY A 74 5.46 10.39 -6.88
C GLY A 74 5.39 11.56 -5.90
N LEU A 75 4.49 11.44 -4.91
CA LEU A 75 4.25 12.49 -3.91
C LEU A 75 5.47 12.74 -3.01
N TRP A 76 6.42 11.80 -2.91
CA TRP A 76 7.66 12.00 -2.14
C TRP A 76 8.60 13.03 -2.75
N LYS A 77 8.43 13.37 -4.03
CA LYS A 77 9.23 14.39 -4.71
C LYS A 77 8.89 15.79 -4.21
N ASP A 78 7.61 16.13 -4.27
CA ASP A 78 7.13 17.50 -4.09
C ASP A 78 6.55 17.73 -2.68
N HIS A 79 6.14 16.66 -1.99
CA HIS A 79 5.45 16.73 -0.68
C HIS A 79 6.14 15.90 0.40
N TYR A 80 7.48 15.81 0.38
CA TYR A 80 8.26 14.92 1.25
C TYR A 80 7.90 15.06 2.75
N SER A 81 7.80 16.28 3.28
CA SER A 81 7.50 16.51 4.70
C SER A 81 6.12 15.98 5.10
N LEU A 82 5.10 16.21 4.24
CA LEU A 82 3.75 15.70 4.45
C LEU A 82 3.74 14.17 4.40
N MET A 83 4.36 13.59 3.37
CA MET A 83 4.45 12.13 3.20
C MET A 83 5.17 11.47 4.37
N LYS A 84 6.26 12.07 4.86
CA LYS A 84 7.00 11.61 6.04
C LYS A 84 6.12 11.65 7.30
N TYR A 85 5.33 12.70 7.49
CA TYR A 85 4.39 12.77 8.61
C TYR A 85 3.32 11.68 8.50
N MET A 86 2.70 11.51 7.33
CA MET A 86 1.67 10.49 7.11
C MET A 86 2.19 9.06 7.32
N ALA A 87 3.42 8.77 6.88
CA ALA A 87 4.04 7.45 7.04
C ALA A 87 4.35 7.09 8.51
N ASN A 88 4.44 8.08 9.40
CA ASN A 88 4.77 7.89 10.82
C ASN A 88 3.55 7.87 11.75
N ASN A 89 2.35 8.18 11.24
CA ASN A 89 1.09 8.22 12.01
C ASN A 89 0.30 6.91 11.90
#